data_AF-A0A0F3IIX7-F1
#
_entry.id   AF-A0A0F3IIX7-F1
#
_cell.length_a   1.000
_cell.length_b   1.000
_cell.length_c   1.000
_cell.angle_alpha   90.00
_cell.angle_beta   90.00
_cell.angle_gamma   90.00
#
_symmetry.space_group_name_H-M   'P 1'
#
loop_
_entity.id
_entity.type
_entity.pdbx_description
1 polymer ?
#
loop_
_entity_poly.entity_id
_entity_poly.type
_entity_poly.pdbx_seq_one_letter_code
_entity_poly.pdbx_strand_id
1 'polypeptide(L)'
;KLRMFIVANRARKAMNRMDDFHAALAAGDEDALDIRRLVSEAGLTIARSTSSTAWKPGEVTFTSSIATALRRHGDAVVSAALTCMAEAYKEEPLMYGASIFGALVRIFANPPEGFDSDELVPTLRRHPMAEWGDMVRDQKGGDARAFALSKALNKELNRTDGLVL
;
A
#
# COMPACT_ATOMS: atom_id res chain seq x y z
N LYS A 1 17.74 -17.14 19.47
CA LYS A 1 18.05 -15.73 19.84
C LYS A 1 18.20 -14.78 18.63
N LEU A 2 18.63 -15.20 17.43
CA LEU A 2 18.77 -14.32 16.25
C LEU A 2 17.47 -13.63 15.76
N ARG A 3 16.31 -14.31 15.82
CA ARG A 3 15.02 -13.75 15.36
C ARG A 3 14.62 -12.49 16.14
N MET A 4 14.88 -12.44 17.46
CA MET A 4 14.55 -11.30 18.30
C MET A 4 15.38 -10.05 17.93
N PHE A 5 16.65 -10.21 17.58
CA PHE A 5 17.52 -9.09 17.18
C PHE A 5 17.16 -8.53 15.81
N ILE A 6 16.79 -9.37 14.84
CA ILE A 6 16.36 -8.93 13.51
C ILE A 6 15.03 -8.15 13.61
N VAL A 7 14.07 -8.66 14.38
CA VAL A 7 12.78 -7.99 14.61
C VAL A 7 12.99 -6.66 15.35
N ALA A 8 13.81 -6.64 16.41
CA ALA A 8 14.11 -5.41 17.15
C ALA A 8 14.88 -4.38 16.31
N ASN A 9 15.83 -4.79 15.47
CA ASN A 9 16.56 -3.87 14.59
C ASN A 9 15.65 -3.31 13.48
N ARG A 10 14.78 -4.15 12.90
CA ARG A 10 13.78 -3.72 11.92
C ARG A 10 12.77 -2.75 12.55
N ALA A 11 12.33 -3.01 13.77
CA ALA A 11 11.47 -2.12 14.53
C ALA A 11 12.15 -0.76 14.77
N ARG A 12 13.43 -0.74 15.17
CA ARG A 12 14.20 0.52 15.36
C ARG A 12 14.38 1.32 14.08
N LYS A 13 14.77 0.66 12.97
CA LYS A 13 14.88 1.33 11.66
C LYS A 13 13.53 1.85 11.15
N ALA A 14 12.45 1.13 11.42
CA ALA A 14 11.11 1.55 11.04
C ALA A 14 10.63 2.75 11.88
N MET A 15 10.90 2.74 13.18
CA MET A 15 10.63 3.86 14.09
C MET A 15 11.31 5.14 13.60
N ASN A 16 12.61 5.05 13.24
CA ASN A 16 13.36 6.18 12.70
C ASN A 16 12.69 6.82 11.47
N ARG A 17 12.11 6.02 10.56
CA ARG A 17 11.52 6.56 9.32
C ARG A 17 10.24 7.34 9.54
N MET A 18 9.40 6.93 10.49
CA MET A 18 8.18 7.69 10.78
C MET A 18 8.52 8.96 11.55
N ASP A 19 9.49 8.90 12.46
CA ASP A 19 10.00 10.09 13.13
C ASP A 19 10.61 11.07 12.12
N ASP A 20 11.43 10.58 11.17
CA ASP A 20 11.99 11.37 10.07
C ASP A 20 10.88 12.02 9.21
N PHE A 21 9.83 11.28 8.89
CA PHE A 21 8.69 11.79 8.11
C PHE A 21 7.91 12.86 8.87
N HIS A 22 7.63 12.66 10.16
CA HIS A 22 6.94 13.65 10.99
C HIS A 22 7.81 14.91 11.21
N ALA A 23 9.13 14.76 11.29
CA ALA A 23 10.05 15.89 11.31
C ALA A 23 10.04 16.68 9.99
N ALA A 24 10.04 16.00 8.84
CA ALA A 24 9.90 16.63 7.53
C ALA A 24 8.58 17.41 7.40
N LEU A 25 7.47 16.83 7.86
CA LEU A 25 6.18 17.53 7.95
C LEU A 25 6.24 18.79 8.81
N ALA A 26 6.87 18.72 9.97
CA ALA A 26 7.03 19.87 10.86
C ALA A 26 7.93 20.96 10.26
N ALA A 27 8.90 20.57 9.42
CA ALA A 27 9.77 21.48 8.69
C ALA A 27 9.13 22.09 7.43
N GLY A 28 7.92 21.67 7.06
CA GLY A 28 7.23 22.17 5.86
C GLY A 28 7.78 21.60 4.55
N ASP A 29 8.40 20.42 4.58
CA ASP A 29 8.87 19.72 3.39
C ASP A 29 7.72 19.42 2.42
N GLU A 30 7.84 19.87 1.17
CA GLU A 30 6.78 19.79 0.16
C GLU A 30 6.38 18.35 -0.16
N ASP A 31 7.36 17.45 -0.33
CA ASP A 31 7.14 16.01 -0.57
C ASP A 31 6.31 15.40 0.59
N ALA A 32 6.66 15.71 1.84
CA ALA A 32 5.94 15.21 3.01
C ALA A 32 4.50 15.77 3.08
N LEU A 33 4.32 17.06 2.78
CA LEU A 33 3.02 17.72 2.76
C LEU A 33 2.09 17.12 1.68
N ASP A 34 2.61 16.85 0.50
CA ASP A 34 1.86 16.21 -0.58
C ASP A 34 1.44 14.78 -0.22
N ILE A 35 2.34 13.99 0.37
CA ILE A 35 2.00 12.66 0.87
C ILE A 35 0.89 12.73 1.92
N ARG A 36 0.97 13.68 2.87
CA ARG A 36 -0.08 13.88 3.87
C ARG A 36 -1.41 14.26 3.24
N ARG A 37 -1.40 15.16 2.25
CA ARG A 37 -2.60 15.57 1.50
C ARG A 37 -3.24 14.36 0.82
N LEU A 38 -2.49 13.63 0.00
CA LEU A 38 -2.98 12.46 -0.73
C LEU A 38 -3.55 11.37 0.17
N VAL A 39 -2.86 11.08 1.29
CA VAL A 39 -3.35 10.11 2.29
C VAL A 39 -4.66 10.59 2.91
N SER A 40 -4.75 11.87 3.26
CA SER A 40 -5.95 12.44 3.91
C SER A 40 -7.14 12.53 2.95
N GLU A 41 -6.91 12.91 1.69
CA GLU A 41 -7.93 12.96 0.64
C GLU A 41 -8.52 11.58 0.33
N ALA A 42 -7.70 10.52 0.41
CA ALA A 42 -8.17 9.15 0.32
C ALA A 42 -8.93 8.65 1.58
N GLY A 43 -9.09 9.48 2.61
CA GLY A 43 -9.73 9.10 3.88
C GLY A 43 -8.86 8.21 4.78
N LEU A 44 -7.57 8.14 4.51
CA LEU A 44 -6.58 7.40 5.30
C LEU A 44 -5.86 8.35 6.27
N THR A 45 -5.12 7.78 7.22
CA THR A 45 -4.34 8.57 8.19
C THR A 45 -2.90 8.06 8.27
N ILE A 46 -1.94 8.97 8.46
CA ILE A 46 -0.54 8.58 8.65
C ILE A 46 -0.33 8.18 10.10
N ALA A 47 0.17 6.97 10.32
CA ALA A 47 0.42 6.46 11.66
C ALA A 47 1.44 7.32 12.42
N ARG A 48 1.31 7.42 13.74
CA ARG A 48 2.28 8.13 14.59
C ARG A 48 3.58 7.36 14.77
N SER A 49 3.54 6.03 14.66
CA SER A 49 4.72 5.18 14.73
C SER A 49 4.51 3.90 13.92
N THR A 50 5.60 3.17 13.67
CA THR A 50 5.54 1.84 13.05
C THR A 50 5.33 0.71 14.06
N SER A 51 5.12 0.98 15.35
CA SER A 51 4.96 -0.08 16.34
C SER A 51 3.63 -0.81 16.12
N SER A 52 3.68 -2.11 15.89
CA SER A 52 2.55 -2.94 15.48
C SER A 52 1.60 -3.35 16.62
N THR A 53 1.68 -2.72 17.79
CA THR A 53 0.90 -3.14 18.97
C THR A 53 -0.58 -2.75 18.93
N ALA A 54 -1.00 -1.91 17.99
CA ALA A 54 -2.40 -1.73 17.56
C ALA A 54 -2.45 -0.79 16.34
N TRP A 55 -2.11 -1.29 15.13
CA TRP A 55 -2.40 -0.50 13.92
C TRP A 55 -3.90 -0.40 13.76
N LYS A 56 -4.40 0.82 13.66
CA LYS A 56 -5.83 1.07 13.49
C LYS A 56 -6.21 0.90 12.01
N PRO A 57 -7.48 0.56 11.73
CA PRO A 57 -8.00 0.63 10.37
C PRO A 57 -7.68 1.98 9.71
N GLY A 58 -7.25 1.93 8.45
CA GLY A 58 -6.91 3.13 7.67
C GLY A 58 -5.58 3.82 8.02
N GLU A 59 -4.77 3.27 8.95
CA GLU A 59 -3.43 3.83 9.25
C GLU A 59 -2.37 3.37 8.22
N VAL A 60 -1.65 4.34 7.68
CA VAL A 60 -0.55 4.17 6.71
C VAL A 60 0.80 4.33 7.41
N THR A 61 1.67 3.33 7.23
CA THR A 61 3.05 3.31 7.76
C THR A 61 4.12 3.29 6.65
N PHE A 62 3.70 3.33 5.38
CA PHE A 62 4.56 3.11 4.21
C PHE A 62 4.81 4.38 3.40
N THR A 63 5.02 5.51 4.07
CA THR A 63 5.22 6.84 3.47
C THR A 63 6.35 6.87 2.43
N SER A 64 7.45 6.14 2.64
CA SER A 64 8.54 6.05 1.66
C SER A 64 8.12 5.40 0.32
N SER A 65 7.19 4.45 0.36
CA SER A 65 6.63 3.83 -0.85
C SER A 65 5.76 4.84 -1.60
N ILE A 66 4.96 5.63 -0.89
CA ILE A 66 4.14 6.70 -1.47
C ILE A 66 5.03 7.76 -2.12
N ALA A 67 6.05 8.24 -1.41
CA ALA A 67 7.02 9.20 -1.95
C ALA A 67 7.67 8.70 -3.25
N THR A 68 8.04 7.43 -3.28
CA THR A 68 8.65 6.81 -4.47
C THR A 68 7.67 6.73 -5.63
N ALA A 69 6.41 6.36 -5.38
CA ALA A 69 5.38 6.30 -6.39
C ALA A 69 5.02 7.69 -6.92
N LEU A 70 4.88 8.69 -6.04
CA LEU A 70 4.56 10.07 -6.39
C LEU A 70 5.59 10.67 -7.35
N ARG A 71 6.89 10.54 -7.04
CA ARG A 71 7.96 11.01 -7.92
C ARG A 71 8.03 10.30 -9.27
N ARG A 72 7.53 9.07 -9.38
CA ARG A 72 7.61 8.25 -10.59
C ARG A 72 6.38 8.32 -11.48
N HIS A 73 5.21 8.42 -10.87
CA HIS A 73 3.92 8.23 -11.56
C HIS A 73 2.96 9.40 -11.37
N GLY A 74 3.31 10.37 -10.51
CA GLY A 74 2.50 11.56 -10.27
C GLY A 74 1.30 11.32 -9.35
N ASP A 75 0.59 12.41 -9.08
CA ASP A 75 -0.49 12.51 -8.10
C ASP A 75 -1.67 11.57 -8.43
N ALA A 76 -2.12 11.56 -9.69
CA ALA A 76 -3.29 10.80 -10.12
C ALA A 76 -3.17 9.30 -9.84
N VAL A 77 -2.02 8.69 -10.14
CA VAL A 77 -1.78 7.25 -9.92
C VAL A 77 -1.74 6.93 -8.41
N VAL A 78 -1.10 7.79 -7.62
CA VAL A 78 -1.00 7.59 -6.17
C VAL A 78 -2.36 7.76 -5.51
N SER A 79 -3.11 8.79 -5.88
CA SER A 79 -4.45 9.07 -5.38
C SER A 79 -5.42 7.91 -5.69
N ALA A 80 -5.43 7.42 -6.92
CA ALA A 80 -6.25 6.28 -7.32
C ALA A 80 -5.90 5.01 -6.52
N ALA A 81 -4.61 4.72 -6.34
CA ALA A 81 -4.18 3.57 -5.56
C ALA A 81 -4.55 3.66 -4.07
N LEU A 82 -4.37 4.83 -3.44
CA LEU A 82 -4.73 5.04 -2.03
C LEU A 82 -6.24 4.96 -1.82
N THR A 83 -7.02 5.59 -2.69
CA THR A 83 -8.49 5.58 -2.63
C THR A 83 -9.03 4.16 -2.77
N CYS A 84 -8.53 3.41 -3.76
CA CYS A 84 -8.88 2.01 -3.97
C CYS A 84 -8.60 1.16 -2.71
N MET A 85 -7.46 1.37 -2.04
CA MET A 85 -7.16 0.68 -0.77
C MET A 85 -8.10 1.09 0.37
N ALA A 86 -8.38 2.39 0.51
CA ALA A 86 -9.23 2.92 1.56
C ALA A 86 -10.66 2.36 1.46
N GLU A 87 -11.17 2.25 0.23
CA GLU A 87 -12.47 1.66 -0.03
C GLU A 87 -12.47 0.15 0.19
N ALA A 88 -11.46 -0.58 -0.29
CA ALA A 88 -11.39 -2.02 -0.17
C ALA A 88 -11.27 -2.49 1.29
N TYR A 89 -10.54 -1.76 2.13
CA TYR A 89 -10.12 -2.21 3.47
C TYR A 89 -10.48 -1.23 4.60
N LYS A 90 -11.60 -0.52 4.46
CA LYS A 90 -12.05 0.55 5.40
C LYS A 90 -11.98 0.18 6.88
N GLU A 91 -12.26 -1.07 7.22
CA GLU A 91 -12.33 -1.56 8.61
C GLU A 91 -11.14 -2.46 9.00
N GLU A 92 -10.15 -2.61 8.12
CA GLU A 92 -9.00 -3.48 8.32
C GLU A 92 -7.69 -2.67 8.52
N PRO A 93 -6.80 -3.09 9.43
CA PRO A 93 -5.44 -2.56 9.48
C PRO A 93 -4.68 -2.85 8.18
N LEU A 94 -3.94 -1.86 7.66
CA LEU A 94 -3.22 -1.98 6.39
C LEU A 94 -1.88 -2.75 6.49
N MET A 95 -1.91 -3.97 7.04
CA MET A 95 -0.71 -4.75 7.42
C MET A 95 0.25 -5.03 6.25
N TYR A 96 -0.29 -5.26 5.05
CA TYR A 96 0.46 -5.47 3.81
C TYR A 96 0.34 -4.27 2.86
N GLY A 97 0.00 -3.10 3.41
CA GLY A 97 -0.36 -1.91 2.64
C GLY A 97 0.69 -1.50 1.62
N ALA A 98 1.99 -1.51 1.96
CA ALA A 98 3.05 -1.15 1.02
C ALA A 98 3.10 -2.05 -0.24
N SER A 99 2.81 -3.34 -0.09
CA SER A 99 2.86 -4.32 -1.18
C SER A 99 1.62 -4.22 -2.06
N ILE A 100 0.43 -4.10 -1.46
CA ILE A 100 -0.81 -3.88 -2.22
C ILE A 100 -0.78 -2.52 -2.92
N PHE A 101 -0.38 -1.46 -2.22
CA PHE A 101 -0.18 -0.13 -2.81
C PHE A 101 0.74 -0.18 -4.03
N GLY A 102 1.91 -0.82 -3.89
CA GLY A 102 2.85 -0.96 -4.99
C GLY A 102 2.29 -1.76 -6.17
N ALA A 103 1.42 -2.75 -5.93
CA ALA A 103 0.74 -3.50 -6.96
C ALA A 103 -0.29 -2.63 -7.71
N LEU A 104 -1.11 -1.86 -6.98
CA LEU A 104 -2.09 -0.96 -7.55
C LEU A 104 -1.43 0.17 -8.36
N VAL A 105 -0.35 0.77 -7.85
CA VAL A 105 0.44 1.76 -8.58
C VAL A 105 0.94 1.18 -9.91
N ARG A 106 1.40 -0.08 -9.93
CA ARG A 106 1.83 -0.75 -11.18
C ARG A 106 0.68 -0.93 -12.17
N ILE A 107 -0.51 -1.28 -11.69
CA ILE A 107 -1.70 -1.44 -12.53
C ILE A 107 -2.16 -0.09 -13.07
N PHE A 108 -2.34 0.93 -12.23
CA PHE A 108 -2.78 2.26 -12.68
C PHE A 108 -1.75 2.96 -13.58
N ALA A 109 -0.44 2.77 -13.35
CA ALA A 109 0.59 3.35 -14.20
C ALA A 109 0.73 2.67 -15.56
N ASN A 110 0.33 1.40 -15.66
CA ASN A 110 0.37 0.62 -16.90
C ASN A 110 -0.84 -0.33 -16.93
N PRO A 111 -2.04 0.21 -17.20
CA PRO A 111 -3.26 -0.57 -17.14
C PRO A 111 -3.23 -1.68 -18.19
N PRO A 112 -3.64 -2.92 -17.85
CA PRO A 112 -3.78 -3.98 -18.84
C PRO A 112 -4.86 -3.62 -19.88
N GLU A 113 -4.83 -4.31 -21.02
CA GLU A 113 -5.88 -4.15 -22.04
C GLU A 113 -7.25 -4.55 -21.45
N GLY A 114 -8.28 -3.74 -21.74
CA GLY A 114 -9.62 -3.95 -21.18
C GLY A 114 -9.77 -3.62 -19.70
N PHE A 115 -8.78 -2.98 -19.08
CA PHE A 115 -8.82 -2.63 -17.65
C PHE A 115 -9.97 -1.68 -17.32
N ASP A 116 -10.85 -2.15 -16.45
CA ASP A 116 -11.83 -1.33 -15.73
C ASP A 116 -11.35 -1.13 -14.28
N SER A 117 -11.16 0.13 -13.88
CA SER A 117 -10.75 0.45 -12.51
C SER A 117 -11.81 0.12 -11.47
N ASP A 118 -13.09 0.11 -11.86
CA ASP A 118 -14.20 -0.11 -10.93
C ASP A 118 -14.23 -1.57 -10.43
N GLU A 119 -13.60 -2.49 -11.16
CA GLU A 119 -13.45 -3.90 -10.79
C GLU A 119 -12.35 -4.16 -9.75
N LEU A 120 -11.47 -3.19 -9.49
CA LEU A 120 -10.36 -3.37 -8.53
C LEU A 120 -10.85 -3.50 -7.09
N VAL A 121 -11.76 -2.64 -6.65
CA VAL A 121 -12.28 -2.67 -5.27
C VAL A 121 -13.04 -3.97 -4.99
N PRO A 122 -14.00 -4.41 -5.85
CA PRO A 122 -14.62 -5.72 -5.72
C PRO A 122 -13.61 -6.86 -5.71
N THR A 123 -12.59 -6.81 -6.57
CA THR A 123 -11.55 -7.86 -6.66
C THR A 123 -10.70 -7.93 -5.40
N LEU A 124 -10.27 -6.79 -4.86
CA LEU A 124 -9.50 -6.73 -3.62
C LEU A 124 -10.29 -7.29 -2.44
N ARG A 125 -11.59 -6.97 -2.35
CA ARG A 125 -12.49 -7.42 -1.27
C ARG A 125 -12.78 -8.92 -1.27
N ARG A 126 -12.45 -9.65 -2.34
CA ARG A 126 -12.57 -11.12 -2.36
C ARG A 126 -11.66 -11.81 -1.34
N HIS A 127 -10.61 -11.11 -0.92
CA HIS A 127 -9.66 -11.60 0.08
C HIS A 127 -9.39 -10.52 1.13
N PRO A 128 -9.37 -10.86 2.44
CA PRO A 128 -8.87 -9.95 3.45
C PRO A 128 -7.40 -9.60 3.16
N MET A 129 -6.93 -8.44 3.63
CA MET A 129 -5.59 -7.97 3.28
C MET A 129 -4.49 -8.96 3.67
N ALA A 130 -4.69 -9.73 4.74
CA ALA A 130 -3.73 -10.74 5.20
C ALA A 130 -3.51 -11.87 4.19
N GLU A 131 -4.57 -12.32 3.50
CA GLU A 131 -4.48 -13.40 2.51
C GLU A 131 -3.65 -12.99 1.29
N TRP A 132 -3.82 -11.77 0.79
CA TRP A 132 -2.95 -11.20 -0.24
C TRP A 132 -1.49 -11.21 0.20
N GLY A 133 -1.23 -10.83 1.45
CA GLY A 133 0.11 -10.85 2.04
C GLY A 133 0.74 -12.25 2.07
N ASP A 134 -0.05 -13.26 2.42
CA ASP A 134 0.41 -14.64 2.49
C ASP A 134 0.78 -15.21 1.11
N MET A 135 0.08 -14.82 0.04
CA MET A 135 0.40 -15.24 -1.34
C MET A 135 1.81 -14.82 -1.79
N VAL A 136 2.34 -13.73 -1.23
CA VAL A 136 3.65 -13.18 -1.61
C VAL A 136 4.68 -13.19 -0.48
N ARG A 137 4.40 -13.92 0.59
CA ARG A 137 5.26 -14.00 1.77
C ARG A 137 6.68 -14.47 1.46
N ASP A 138 6.81 -15.40 0.50
CA ASP A 138 8.09 -15.98 0.08
C ASP A 138 8.91 -15.06 -0.83
N GLN A 139 8.32 -13.96 -1.30
CA GLN A 139 9.03 -12.98 -2.12
C GLN A 139 9.97 -12.11 -1.28
N LYS A 140 11.19 -11.95 -1.77
CA LYS A 140 12.23 -11.14 -1.13
C LYS A 140 12.21 -9.71 -1.67
N GLY A 141 11.82 -8.77 -0.81
CA GLY A 141 11.83 -7.34 -1.11
C GLY A 141 10.45 -6.78 -1.46
N GLY A 142 10.26 -5.48 -1.20
CA GLY A 142 8.97 -4.80 -1.43
C GLY A 142 8.57 -4.78 -2.91
N ASP A 143 9.54 -4.54 -3.79
CA ASP A 143 9.30 -4.47 -5.23
C ASP A 143 8.86 -5.82 -5.84
N ALA A 144 9.55 -6.90 -5.46
CA ALA A 144 9.18 -8.26 -5.88
C ALA A 144 7.78 -8.66 -5.39
N ARG A 145 7.40 -8.27 -4.17
CA ARG A 145 6.03 -8.48 -3.64
C ARG A 145 4.99 -7.68 -4.42
N ALA A 146 5.25 -6.41 -4.69
CA ALA A 146 4.36 -5.56 -5.47
C ALA A 146 4.14 -6.11 -6.88
N PHE A 147 5.20 -6.60 -7.54
CA PHE A 147 5.10 -7.24 -8.84
C PHE A 147 4.33 -8.57 -8.82
N ALA A 148 4.58 -9.42 -7.82
CA ALA A 148 3.86 -10.68 -7.68
C ALA A 148 2.37 -10.45 -7.40
N LEU A 149 2.04 -9.48 -6.54
CA LEU A 149 0.65 -9.09 -6.26
C LEU A 149 -0.03 -8.48 -7.48
N SER A 150 0.64 -7.64 -8.27
CA SER A 150 0.02 -7.08 -9.48
C SER A 150 -0.35 -8.18 -10.48
N LYS A 151 0.48 -9.22 -10.60
CA LYS A 151 0.14 -10.42 -11.39
C LYS A 151 -1.06 -11.18 -10.84
N ALA A 152 -1.13 -11.36 -9.52
CA ALA A 152 -2.24 -12.04 -8.87
C ALA A 152 -3.56 -11.27 -9.06
N LEU A 153 -3.53 -9.94 -8.89
CA LEU A 153 -4.69 -9.07 -9.11
C LEU A 153 -5.16 -9.11 -10.57
N ASN A 154 -4.26 -8.98 -11.54
CA ASN A 154 -4.63 -9.09 -12.95
C ASN A 154 -5.25 -10.45 -13.29
N LYS A 155 -4.77 -11.54 -12.66
CA LYS A 155 -5.38 -12.86 -12.84
C LYS A 155 -6.81 -12.93 -12.28
N GLU A 156 -7.06 -12.32 -11.12
CA GLU A 156 -8.40 -12.29 -10.52
C GLU A 156 -9.36 -11.35 -11.27
N LEU A 157 -8.87 -10.24 -11.81
CA LEU A 157 -9.65 -9.34 -12.67
C LEU A 157 -10.16 -10.11 -13.91
N ASN A 158 -9.25 -10.75 -14.64
CA ASN A 158 -9.58 -11.50 -15.86
C ASN A 158 -10.44 -12.75 -15.61
N ARG A 159 -10.54 -13.23 -14.36
CA ARG A 159 -11.44 -14.34 -14.01
C ARG A 159 -12.91 -13.92 -14.05
N THR A 160 -13.17 -12.62 -13.88
CA THR A 160 -14.53 -12.05 -13.85
C THR A 160 -15.14 -12.00 -15.26
N ASP A 161 -14.31 -11.76 -16.29
CA ASP A 161 -14.73 -11.76 -17.69
C ASP A 161 -15.21 -13.13 -18.20
N GLY A 162 -14.84 -14.22 -17.51
CA GLY A 162 -15.20 -15.58 -17.87
C GLY A 162 -16.55 -16.08 -17.32
N LEU A 163 -17.28 -15.25 -16.55
CA LEU A 163 -18.54 -15.65 -15.90
C LEU A 163 -19.79 -14.99 -16.49
N VAL A 164 -19.66 -14.21 -17.57
CA VAL A 164 -20.81 -13.74 -18.34
C VAL A 164 -21.13 -14.78 -19.41
N LEU A 165 -22.06 -15.69 -19.08
CA LEU A 165 -22.77 -16.56 -20.03
C LEU A 165 -24.14 -15.96 -20.34
#